data_AF-A0A9E5UGU2-F1
#
_entry.id   AF-A0A9E5UGU2-F1
#
_cell.length_a   1.000
_cell.length_b   1.000
_cell.length_c   1.000
_cell.angle_alpha   90.00
_cell.angle_beta   90.00
_cell.angle_gamma   90.00
#
_symmetry.space_group_name_H-M   'P 1'
#
loop_
_entity.id
_entity.type
_entity.pdbx_description
1 polymer ?
#
loop_
_entity_poly.entity_id
_entity_poly.type
_entity_poly.pdbx_seq_one_letter_code
_entity_poly.pdbx_strand_id
1 'polypeptide(L)'
;HSLRIRTRRPSIQLNNRYIQSLTKLEIYQGGDTWTDLVATGTEGAGVGDDDYFVDYQLGKVYLNSTWPTYRPKNVRLSYTYQKSATVDPLIRLATILLASAWLIEGAFDWVENLPQLGDAMTREAKAKSWEKKAEKYIKIKTVPLSIPHG
;
A
#
# COMPACT_ATOMS: atom_id res chain seq x y z
N HIS A 1 -38.80 19.81 3.82
CA HIS A 1 -37.54 19.05 3.63
C HIS A 1 -36.43 19.70 4.46
N SER A 2 -36.00 19.07 5.55
CA SER A 2 -34.91 19.58 6.39
C SER A 2 -33.56 19.02 5.94
N LEU A 3 -32.67 19.87 5.42
CA LEU A 3 -31.26 19.57 5.20
C LEU A 3 -30.56 19.52 6.56
N ARG A 4 -30.34 18.31 7.10
CA ARG A 4 -29.46 18.12 8.25
C ARG A 4 -28.01 18.29 7.78
N ILE A 5 -27.38 19.37 8.20
CA ILE A 5 -25.95 19.61 8.02
C ILE A 5 -25.21 18.46 8.70
N ARG A 6 -24.43 17.68 7.93
CA ARG A 6 -23.59 16.61 8.46
C ARG A 6 -22.58 17.22 9.44
N THR A 7 -22.77 16.98 10.74
CA THR A 7 -21.71 17.14 11.73
C THR A 7 -20.51 16.32 11.26
N ARG A 8 -19.36 16.98 11.03
CA ARG A 8 -18.16 16.32 10.53
C ARG A 8 -17.73 15.27 11.56
N ARG A 9 -17.85 13.98 11.21
CA ARG A 9 -17.24 12.91 12.01
C ARG A 9 -15.73 13.13 12.04
N PRO A 10 -15.07 13.02 13.21
CA PRO A 10 -13.62 13.05 13.27
C PRO A 10 -13.07 11.90 12.43
N SER A 11 -12.12 12.21 11.55
CA SER A 11 -11.50 11.24 10.65
C SER A 11 -10.01 11.13 10.92
N ILE A 12 -9.53 9.90 10.96
CA ILE A 12 -8.12 9.55 11.03
C ILE A 12 -7.69 9.15 9.61
N GLN A 13 -6.73 9.89 9.05
CA GLN A 13 -6.11 9.53 7.77
C GLN A 13 -5.04 8.48 8.03
N LEU A 14 -5.14 7.34 7.35
CA LEU A 14 -4.10 6.32 7.36
C LEU A 14 -2.98 6.68 6.38
N ASN A 15 -1.80 6.16 6.65
CA ASN A 15 -0.62 6.34 5.79
C ASN A 15 -0.81 5.69 4.42
N ASN A 16 -1.59 4.62 4.35
CA ASN A 16 -1.83 3.87 3.12
C ASN A 16 -3.30 3.98 2.69
N ARG A 17 -3.51 3.89 1.37
CA ARG A 17 -4.82 3.73 0.72
C ARG A 17 -5.02 2.26 0.34
N TYR A 18 -6.22 1.90 -0.11
CA TYR A 18 -6.55 0.52 -0.50
C TYR A 18 -6.33 -0.47 0.65
N ILE A 19 -6.99 -0.19 1.77
CA ILE A 19 -7.01 -1.05 2.94
C ILE A 19 -7.76 -2.33 2.56
N GLN A 20 -7.22 -3.48 2.90
CA GLN A 20 -7.87 -4.77 2.70
C GLN A 20 -8.67 -5.18 3.93
N SER A 21 -8.06 -5.04 5.11
CA SER A 21 -8.72 -5.33 6.38
C SER A 21 -8.17 -4.43 7.47
N LEU A 22 -9.07 -4.01 8.35
CA LEU A 22 -8.72 -3.42 9.63
C LEU A 22 -8.68 -4.55 10.65
N THR A 23 -7.51 -4.87 11.18
CA THR A 23 -7.33 -6.00 12.11
C THR A 23 -7.48 -5.59 13.57
N LYS A 24 -7.23 -4.32 13.88
CA LYS A 24 -7.37 -3.80 15.24
C LYS A 24 -7.67 -2.31 15.23
N LEU A 25 -8.59 -1.87 16.08
CA LEU A 25 -8.93 -0.46 16.31
C LEU A 25 -9.09 -0.22 17.80
N GLU A 26 -8.02 0.18 18.46
CA GLU A 26 -8.02 0.34 19.90
C GLU A 26 -8.19 1.81 20.29
N ILE A 27 -9.19 2.09 21.12
CA ILE A 27 -9.43 3.40 21.71
C ILE A 27 -9.07 3.37 23.18
N TYR A 28 -8.30 4.35 23.62
CA TYR A 28 -7.91 4.54 25.00
C TYR A 28 -9.09 4.95 25.88
N GLN A 29 -9.36 4.21 26.96
CA GLN A 29 -10.44 4.50 27.91
C GLN A 29 -9.95 5.12 29.23
N GLY A 30 -8.65 5.10 29.51
CA GLY A 30 -8.08 5.56 30.78
C GLY A 30 -7.25 4.48 31.49
N GLY A 31 -6.28 4.92 32.31
CA GLY A 31 -5.31 4.02 32.96
C GLY A 31 -4.50 3.25 31.92
N ASP A 32 -4.53 1.92 32.00
CA ASP A 32 -3.93 0.99 31.03
C ASP A 32 -4.97 0.31 30.13
N THR A 33 -6.20 0.84 30.10
CA THR A 33 -7.34 0.19 29.43
C THR A 33 -7.51 0.67 27.99
N TRP A 34 -7.61 -0.29 27.09
CA TRP A 34 -7.88 -0.09 25.66
C TRP A 34 -9.10 -0.92 25.26
N THR A 35 -10.00 -0.33 24.48
CA THR A 35 -11.15 -1.03 23.89
C THR A 35 -10.90 -1.25 22.42
N ASP A 36 -10.95 -2.51 21.98
CA ASP A 36 -10.85 -2.86 20.56
C ASP A 36 -12.23 -2.83 19.90
N LEU A 37 -12.46 -1.82 19.07
CA LEU A 37 -13.71 -1.64 18.34
C LEU A 37 -13.90 -2.66 17.22
N VAL A 38 -12.84 -3.24 16.65
CA VAL A 38 -12.99 -4.31 15.66
C VAL A 38 -13.60 -5.55 16.32
N ALA A 39 -13.29 -5.79 17.60
CA ALA A 39 -13.79 -6.93 18.36
C ALA A 39 -15.14 -6.68 19.03
N THR A 40 -15.45 -5.44 19.41
CA THR A 40 -16.58 -5.11 20.30
C THR A 40 -17.59 -4.13 19.73
N GLY A 41 -17.22 -3.39 18.68
CA GLY A 41 -18.04 -2.35 18.08
C GLY A 41 -18.71 -2.79 16.78
N THR A 42 -19.53 -1.90 16.24
CA THR A 42 -20.22 -2.08 14.96
C THR A 42 -19.57 -1.21 13.89
N GLU A 43 -19.20 -1.82 12.77
CA GLU A 43 -18.74 -1.09 11.59
C GLU A 43 -19.91 -0.70 10.68
N GLY A 44 -20.00 0.57 10.32
CA GLY A 44 -20.95 0.98 9.29
C GLY A 44 -20.90 2.46 8.91
N ALA A 45 -21.39 2.74 7.70
CA ALA A 45 -21.45 4.08 7.14
C ALA A 45 -22.70 4.87 7.57
N GLY A 46 -23.60 4.25 8.36
CA GLY A 46 -24.89 4.77 8.76
C GLY A 46 -24.77 5.83 9.85
N VAL A 47 -25.74 6.75 9.88
CA VAL A 47 -25.82 7.81 10.90
C VAL A 47 -26.77 7.33 12.00
N GLY A 48 -26.25 6.63 13.02
CA GLY A 48 -27.06 6.25 14.17
C GLY A 48 -26.43 5.20 15.07
N ASP A 49 -26.01 4.08 14.49
CA ASP A 49 -25.76 2.85 15.27
C ASP A 49 -24.35 2.26 15.08
N ASP A 50 -23.49 2.93 14.31
CA ASP A 50 -22.13 2.45 14.03
C ASP A 50 -21.11 3.15 14.93
N ASP A 51 -20.18 2.38 15.49
CA ASP A 51 -19.09 2.87 16.33
C ASP A 51 -17.97 3.48 15.49
N TYR A 52 -17.71 2.87 14.33
CA TYR A 52 -16.68 3.29 13.39
C TYR A 52 -17.08 3.00 11.93
N PHE A 53 -16.41 3.70 11.01
CA PHE A 53 -16.53 3.47 9.57
C PHE A 53 -15.15 3.51 8.93
N VAL A 54 -14.85 2.55 8.05
CA VAL A 54 -13.61 2.55 7.29
C VAL A 54 -13.90 2.82 5.81
N ASP A 55 -13.34 3.90 5.30
CA ASP A 55 -13.20 4.10 3.86
C ASP A 55 -11.93 3.36 3.40
N TYR A 56 -12.12 2.11 3.00
CA TYR A 56 -11.06 1.22 2.56
C TYR A 56 -10.32 1.75 1.31
N GLN A 57 -10.99 2.52 0.45
CA GLN A 57 -10.37 3.05 -0.75
C GLN A 57 -9.46 4.24 -0.45
N LEU A 58 -9.96 5.20 0.34
CA LEU A 58 -9.23 6.43 0.67
C LEU A 58 -8.28 6.28 1.86
N GLY A 59 -8.36 5.16 2.59
CA GLY A 59 -7.57 4.92 3.79
C GLY A 59 -7.96 5.89 4.90
N LYS A 60 -9.26 6.01 5.18
CA LYS A 60 -9.77 6.88 6.25
C LYS A 60 -10.60 6.08 7.23
N VAL A 61 -10.39 6.31 8.52
CA VAL A 61 -11.21 5.76 9.59
C VAL A 61 -11.99 6.89 10.24
N TYR A 62 -13.30 6.74 10.32
CA TYR A 62 -14.18 7.69 10.98
C TYR A 62 -14.66 7.07 12.28
N LEU A 63 -14.57 7.83 13.36
CA LEU A 63 -15.09 7.44 14.66
C LEU A 63 -16.41 8.17 14.93
N ASN A 64 -17.34 7.50 15.62
CA ASN A 64 -18.52 8.19 16.10
C ASN A 64 -18.15 9.27 17.16
N SER A 65 -18.94 10.34 17.23
CA SER A 65 -18.61 11.59 17.92
C SER A 65 -18.48 11.50 19.44
N THR A 66 -18.81 10.35 20.05
CA THR A 66 -18.81 10.12 21.49
C THR A 66 -17.46 9.69 22.05
N TRP A 67 -16.49 9.29 21.22
CA TRP A 67 -15.20 8.80 21.69
C TRP A 67 -14.22 9.95 21.93
N PRO A 68 -13.43 9.91 23.04
CA PRO A 68 -12.65 11.04 23.50
C PRO A 68 -11.51 11.34 22.53
N THR A 69 -11.76 12.19 21.54
CA THR A 69 -10.83 12.59 20.46
C THR A 69 -9.79 13.61 20.91
N TYR A 70 -9.84 14.08 22.17
CA TYR A 70 -9.07 15.23 22.64
C TYR A 70 -7.73 14.89 23.32
N ARG A 71 -7.37 13.61 23.49
CA ARG A 71 -6.07 13.22 24.06
C ARG A 71 -5.08 12.79 22.97
N PRO A 72 -3.81 13.24 23.03
CA PRO A 72 -2.78 12.74 22.12
C PRO A 72 -2.56 11.24 22.33
N LYS A 73 -2.39 10.48 21.24
CA LYS A 73 -2.13 9.02 21.22
C LYS A 73 -3.26 8.17 21.85
N ASN A 74 -4.50 8.60 21.70
CA ASN A 74 -5.70 7.90 22.18
C ASN A 74 -6.22 6.79 21.26
N VAL A 75 -5.69 6.64 20.04
CA VAL A 75 -6.13 5.62 19.08
C VAL A 75 -4.92 4.85 18.55
N ARG A 76 -5.03 3.51 18.49
CA ARG A 76 -4.07 2.62 17.82
C ARG A 76 -4.81 1.80 16.78
N LEU A 77 -4.19 1.62 15.62
CA LEU A 77 -4.79 0.91 14.51
C LEU A 77 -3.78 -0.08 13.92
N SER A 78 -4.26 -1.28 13.59
CA SER A 78 -3.53 -2.26 12.79
C SER A 78 -4.37 -2.60 11.57
N TYR A 79 -3.77 -2.57 10.39
CA TYR A 79 -4.47 -2.83 9.14
C TYR A 79 -3.54 -3.43 8.10
N THR A 80 -4.12 -4.16 7.17
CA THR A 80 -3.47 -4.64 5.96
C THR A 80 -3.88 -3.75 4.79
N TYR A 81 -2.97 -3.50 3.86
CA TYR A 81 -3.25 -2.67 2.69
C TYR A 81 -2.63 -3.30 1.45
N GLN A 82 -3.36 -3.25 0.35
CA GLN A 82 -2.89 -3.73 -0.93
C GLN A 82 -3.82 -3.20 -2.03
N LYS A 83 -3.25 -2.44 -2.96
CA LYS A 83 -4.00 -1.95 -4.14
C LYS A 83 -4.41 -3.08 -5.08
N SER A 84 -3.55 -4.10 -5.23
CA SER A 84 -3.78 -5.25 -6.11
C SER A 84 -2.94 -6.44 -5.65
N ALA A 85 -3.48 -7.66 -5.80
CA ALA A 85 -2.77 -8.94 -5.62
C ALA A 85 -1.47 -8.99 -6.44
N THR A 86 -1.50 -8.34 -7.61
CA THR A 86 -0.40 -8.24 -8.55
C THR A 86 -0.01 -6.78 -8.76
N VAL A 87 1.29 -6.49 -8.66
CA VAL A 87 1.81 -5.15 -9.00
C VAL A 87 1.57 -4.91 -10.48
N ASP A 88 1.04 -3.73 -10.81
CA ASP A 88 0.88 -3.28 -12.19
C ASP A 88 2.20 -3.48 -12.97
N PRO A 89 2.18 -4.18 -14.12
CA PRO A 89 3.39 -4.45 -14.90
C PRO A 89 4.22 -3.20 -15.21
N LEU A 90 3.58 -2.05 -15.42
CA LEU A 90 4.27 -0.79 -15.71
C LEU A 90 4.96 -0.22 -14.47
N ILE A 91 4.30 -0.28 -13.30
CA ILE A 91 4.92 0.13 -12.03
C ILE A 91 6.11 -0.77 -11.73
N ARG A 92 5.95 -2.08 -11.95
CA ARG A 92 7.03 -3.05 -11.78
C ARG A 92 8.20 -2.75 -12.72
N LEU A 93 7.94 -2.47 -13.99
CA LEU A 93 8.97 -2.09 -14.96
C LEU A 93 9.70 -0.82 -14.53
N ALA A 94 8.96 0.25 -14.22
CA ALA A 94 9.54 1.52 -13.79
C ALA A 94 10.40 1.35 -12.54
N THR A 95 9.96 0.55 -11.57
CA THR A 95 10.74 0.26 -10.35
C THR A 95 12.01 -0.53 -10.64
N ILE A 96 11.95 -1.52 -11.54
CA ILE A 96 13.15 -2.28 -11.96
C ILE A 96 14.14 -1.35 -12.65
N LEU A 97 13.71 -0.51 -13.59
CA LEU A 97 14.57 0.43 -14.29
C LEU A 97 15.20 1.45 -13.33
N LEU A 98 14.42 1.98 -12.39
CA LEU A 98 14.91 2.90 -11.37
C LEU A 98 15.95 2.23 -10.46
N ALA A 99 15.69 1.01 -9.99
CA ALA A 99 16.65 0.26 -9.18
C ALA A 99 17.93 -0.06 -9.97
N SER A 100 17.82 -0.43 -11.24
CA SER A 100 18.96 -0.65 -12.13
C SER A 100 19.79 0.62 -12.33
N ALA A 101 19.14 1.77 -12.60
CA ALA A 101 19.82 3.05 -12.72
C ALA A 101 20.55 3.42 -11.43
N TRP A 102 19.88 3.27 -10.28
CA TRP A 102 20.47 3.54 -8.97
C TRP A 102 21.66 2.62 -8.65
N LEU A 103 21.62 1.35 -9.03
CA LEU A 103 22.74 0.44 -8.84
C LEU A 103 23.94 0.82 -9.73
N ILE A 104 23.69 1.21 -10.99
CA ILE A 104 24.74 1.66 -11.92
C ILE A 104 25.39 2.95 -11.40
N GLU A 105 24.61 3.87 -10.84
CA GLU A 105 25.11 5.17 -10.36
C GLU A 105 25.70 5.12 -8.95
N GLY A 106 25.11 4.34 -8.03
CA GLY A 106 25.41 4.37 -6.60
C GLY A 106 26.33 3.25 -6.10
N ALA A 107 26.37 2.10 -6.77
CA ALA A 107 27.06 0.90 -6.28
C ALA A 107 28.30 0.55 -7.12
N PHE A 108 29.22 1.49 -7.27
CA PHE A 108 30.58 1.25 -7.79
C PHE A 108 30.73 0.31 -9.02
N ASP A 109 29.72 0.21 -9.89
CA ASP A 109 29.80 -0.63 -11.09
C ASP A 109 30.48 0.10 -12.27
N TRP A 110 31.58 0.79 -11.95
CA TRP A 110 32.55 1.24 -12.94
C TRP A 110 33.31 0.05 -13.55
N VAL A 111 33.24 -1.13 -12.91
CA VAL A 111 34.06 -2.31 -13.23
C VAL A 111 33.31 -3.65 -13.02
N GLU A 112 32.11 -3.86 -13.56
CA GLU A 112 31.75 -5.23 -13.98
C GLU A 112 32.66 -5.59 -15.16
N ASN A 113 33.85 -6.10 -14.84
CA ASN A 113 34.53 -7.01 -15.75
C ASN A 113 33.65 -8.26 -15.80
N LEU A 114 32.81 -8.36 -16.83
CA LEU A 114 32.22 -9.64 -17.19
C LEU A 114 33.37 -10.64 -17.33
N PRO A 115 33.32 -11.83 -16.71
CA PRO A 115 34.45 -12.75 -16.61
C PRO A 115 34.97 -13.30 -17.96
N GLN A 116 34.47 -12.81 -19.11
CA GLN A 116 34.83 -13.30 -20.44
C GLN A 116 35.10 -12.23 -21.51
N LEU A 117 35.01 -10.93 -21.24
CA LEU A 117 35.27 -9.93 -22.28
C LEU A 117 36.07 -8.76 -21.70
N GLY A 118 37.32 -8.64 -22.12
CA GLY A 118 38.29 -7.63 -21.67
C GLY A 118 37.98 -6.18 -22.08
N ASP A 119 36.74 -5.85 -22.43
CA ASP A 119 36.32 -4.50 -22.79
C ASP A 119 35.23 -4.00 -21.83
N ALA A 120 35.50 -2.87 -21.17
CA ALA A 120 34.54 -2.20 -20.30
C ALA A 120 33.31 -1.77 -21.11
N MET A 121 32.14 -2.34 -20.78
CA MET A 121 30.88 -1.97 -21.41
C MET A 121 30.50 -0.52 -21.04
N THR A 122 30.18 0.30 -22.03
CA THR A 122 29.72 1.68 -21.79
C THR A 122 28.44 1.69 -20.96
N ARG A 123 28.20 2.76 -20.18
CA ARG A 123 27.01 2.90 -19.33
C ARG A 123 25.70 2.73 -20.11
N GLU A 124 25.65 3.23 -21.34
CA GLU A 124 24.49 3.08 -22.24
C GLU A 124 24.26 1.62 -22.66
N ALA A 125 25.31 0.87 -22.96
CA ALA A 125 25.20 -0.54 -23.30
C ALA A 125 24.78 -1.39 -22.09
N LYS A 126 25.26 -1.05 -20.87
CA LYS A 126 24.79 -1.66 -19.62
C LYS A 126 23.30 -1.36 -19.39
N ALA A 127 22.88 -0.11 -19.52
CA ALA A 127 21.47 0.30 -19.38
C ALA A 127 20.56 -0.47 -20.36
N LYS A 128 20.94 -0.57 -21.63
CA LYS A 128 20.21 -1.37 -22.64
C LYS A 128 20.16 -2.86 -22.32
N SER A 129 21.23 -3.43 -21.75
CA SER A 129 21.25 -4.83 -21.32
C SER A 129 20.26 -5.08 -20.18
N TRP A 130 20.20 -4.17 -19.21
CA TRP A 130 19.24 -4.22 -18.11
C TRP A 130 17.80 -4.01 -18.58
N GLU A 131 17.56 -3.07 -19.49
CA GLU A 131 16.26 -2.88 -20.15
C GLU A 131 15.81 -4.16 -20.85
N LYS A 132 16.67 -4.77 -21.68
CA LYS A 132 16.38 -6.03 -22.37
C LYS A 132 16.13 -7.20 -21.41
N LYS A 133 16.86 -7.28 -20.29
CA LYS A 133 16.61 -8.28 -19.23
C LYS A 133 15.25 -8.03 -18.57
N ALA A 134 14.91 -6.77 -18.26
CA ALA A 134 13.64 -6.39 -17.66
C ALA A 134 12.45 -6.74 -18.59
N GLU A 135 12.56 -6.42 -19.88
CA GLU A 135 11.58 -6.81 -20.91
C GLU A 135 11.37 -8.32 -20.99
N LYS A 136 12.46 -9.10 -20.92
CA LYS A 136 12.40 -10.57 -20.92
C LYS A 136 11.61 -11.08 -19.71
N TYR A 137 11.83 -10.52 -18.52
CA TYR A 137 11.10 -10.91 -17.31
C TYR A 137 9.61 -10.54 -17.35
N ILE A 138 9.24 -9.51 -18.13
CA ILE A 138 7.84 -9.12 -18.34
C ILE A 138 7.14 -10.10 -19.28
N LYS A 139 7.75 -10.43 -20.43
CA LYS A 139 7.17 -11.35 -21.42
C LYS A 139 6.94 -12.76 -20.88
N ILE A 140 7.77 -13.24 -19.96
CA ILE A 140 7.63 -14.57 -19.34
C ILE A 140 6.36 -14.67 -18.47
N LYS A 141 5.81 -13.56 -17.96
CA LYS A 141 4.59 -13.56 -17.13
C LYS A 141 3.30 -13.23 -17.88
N THR A 142 3.36 -12.89 -19.16
CA THR A 142 2.16 -12.62 -20.00
C THR A 142 1.74 -13.82 -20.86
N VAL A 143 2.19 -15.03 -20.54
CA VAL A 143 1.65 -16.24 -21.19
C VAL A 143 0.18 -16.40 -20.77
N PRO A 144 -0.79 -16.34 -21.69
CA PRO A 144 -2.19 -16.57 -21.36
C PRO A 144 -2.36 -18.03 -20.95
N LEU A 145 -3.05 -18.26 -19.83
CA LEU A 145 -3.54 -19.58 -19.44
C LEU A 145 -4.58 -20.02 -20.48
N SER A 146 -4.16 -20.77 -21.49
CA SER A 146 -5.09 -21.53 -22.33
C SER A 146 -5.69 -22.64 -21.49
N ILE A 147 -6.93 -22.45 -21.05
CA ILE A 147 -7.75 -23.50 -20.43
C ILE A 147 -8.07 -24.52 -21.53
N PRO A 148 -7.67 -25.80 -21.41
CA PRO A 148 -8.09 -26.82 -22.37
C PRO A 148 -9.57 -27.10 -22.13
N HIS A 149 -10.41 -26.81 -23.12
CA HIS A 149 -11.76 -27.37 -23.18
C HIS A 149 -11.65 -28.81 -23.67
N GLY A 150 -11.84 -29.75 -22.75
CA GLY A 150 -12.16 -31.15 -23.00
C GLY A 150 -13.52 -31.46 -22.43
#